data_AF-A0A820ANW7-F1
#
_entry.id   AF-A0A820ANW7-F1
#
_cell.length_a   1.000
_cell.length_b   1.000
_cell.length_c   1.000
_cell.angle_alpha   90.00
_cell.angle_beta   90.00
_cell.angle_gamma   90.00
#
_symmetry.space_group_name_H-M   'P 1'
#
loop_
_entity.id
_entity.type
_entity.pdbx_description
1 polymer ?
#
loop_
_entity_poly.entity_id
_entity_poly.type
_entity_poly.pdbx_seq_one_letter_code
_entity_poly.pdbx_strand_id
1 'polypeptide(L)'
;MSKEDHSSNARVEKTVDCISPKNVTARFYITFADKLRDNESELNVIGVRRLSQSLLPVIVELASDVKWRVRLGIIEYVPRLAGQLSPEFFDKRLSSLCMSWLTDHVFAIREAATNNFKKLVEKFGRDWAQNAVIPKVLRLARDQNY
;
A
#
# COMPACT_ATOMS: atom_id res chain seq x y z
N MET A 1 -16.43 41.43 12.39
CA MET A 1 -15.18 41.72 11.64
C MET A 1 -14.10 40.85 12.24
N SER A 2 -13.95 39.59 11.80
CA SER A 2 -13.16 39.15 10.63
C SER A 2 -11.66 39.39 10.89
N LYS A 3 -10.72 38.44 10.86
CA LYS A 3 -10.53 37.23 10.02
C LYS A 3 -9.66 36.22 10.82
N GLU A 4 -10.01 34.94 10.91
CA GLU A 4 -9.43 33.82 10.13
C GLU A 4 -7.90 33.84 9.97
N ASP A 5 -7.21 32.96 10.71
CA ASP A 5 -5.87 32.44 10.37
C ASP A 5 -5.94 30.91 10.20
N HIS A 6 -6.35 30.47 9.02
CA HIS A 6 -6.33 29.08 8.54
C HIS A 6 -5.16 28.87 7.55
N SER A 7 -3.93 29.28 7.92
CA SER A 7 -2.80 29.33 6.97
C SER A 7 -1.67 28.33 7.26
N SER A 8 -1.98 27.13 7.75
CA SER A 8 -0.95 26.06 7.83
C SER A 8 -1.39 24.69 7.30
N ASN A 9 -2.63 24.55 6.80
CA ASN A 9 -3.09 23.27 6.23
C ASN A 9 -3.00 23.20 4.69
N ALA A 10 -2.67 24.30 4.02
CA ALA A 10 -2.75 24.41 2.55
C ALA A 10 -1.59 23.76 1.77
N ARG A 11 -0.59 23.17 2.44
CA ARG A 11 0.61 22.60 1.80
C ARG A 11 0.58 21.07 1.67
N VAL A 12 -0.32 20.39 2.38
CA VAL A 12 -0.46 18.92 2.29
C VAL A 12 -1.58 18.50 1.32
N GLU A 13 -2.54 19.39 1.01
CA GLU A 13 -3.62 19.09 0.04
C GLU A 13 -3.21 19.26 -1.43
N LYS A 14 -2.12 19.99 -1.74
CA LYS A 14 -1.79 20.34 -3.13
C LYS A 14 -1.01 19.30 -3.93
N THR A 15 -0.63 18.17 -3.35
CA THR A 15 0.01 17.06 -4.09
C THR A 15 -0.99 16.02 -4.60
N VAL A 16 -2.27 16.10 -4.22
CA VAL A 16 -3.32 15.20 -4.72
C VAL A 16 -3.95 15.72 -6.03
N ASP A 17 -3.79 17.02 -6.34
CA ASP A 17 -4.47 17.71 -7.45
C ASP A 17 -3.78 17.61 -8.82
N CYS A 18 -2.66 16.88 -8.97
CA CYS A 18 -2.04 16.67 -10.29
C CYS A 18 -2.49 15.40 -11.02
N ILE A 19 -3.52 14.71 -10.52
CA ILE A 19 -4.11 13.55 -11.20
C ILE A 19 -5.23 14.03 -12.12
N SER A 20 -4.87 14.40 -13.35
CA SER A 20 -5.81 14.74 -14.43
C SER A 20 -6.92 13.67 -14.57
N PRO A 21 -8.22 14.05 -14.55
CA PRO A 21 -9.35 13.12 -14.57
C PRO A 21 -9.72 12.64 -15.99
N LYS A 22 -8.73 12.25 -16.80
CA LYS A 22 -8.94 11.88 -18.22
C LYS A 22 -8.82 10.39 -18.55
N ASN A 23 -9.15 9.48 -17.62
CA ASN A 23 -9.25 8.06 -17.97
C ASN A 23 -10.47 7.41 -17.31
N VAL A 24 -11.46 7.03 -18.10
CA VAL A 24 -12.61 6.21 -17.69
C VAL A 24 -12.15 4.92 -16.98
N THR A 25 -10.96 4.42 -17.30
CA THR A 25 -10.28 3.31 -16.62
C THR A 25 -9.90 3.63 -15.17
N ALA A 26 -9.49 4.86 -14.86
CA ALA A 26 -9.21 5.28 -13.48
C ALA A 26 -10.48 5.29 -12.62
N ARG A 27 -11.64 5.53 -13.23
CA ARG A 27 -12.95 5.44 -12.56
C ARG A 27 -13.32 3.99 -12.27
N PHE A 28 -13.02 3.04 -13.16
CA PHE A 28 -13.13 1.60 -12.85
C PHE A 28 -12.21 1.17 -11.69
N TYR A 29 -10.98 1.69 -11.62
CA TYR A 29 -10.05 1.36 -10.54
C TYR A 29 -10.37 2.04 -9.21
N ILE A 30 -10.88 3.27 -9.21
CA ILE A 30 -11.42 3.94 -8.02
C ILE A 30 -12.66 3.18 -7.54
N THR A 31 -13.58 2.81 -8.43
CA THR A 31 -14.76 2.00 -8.08
C THR A 31 -14.36 0.62 -7.56
N PHE A 32 -13.33 -0.02 -8.09
CA PHE A 32 -12.84 -1.31 -7.58
C PHE A 32 -12.16 -1.17 -6.21
N ALA A 33 -11.35 -0.13 -6.01
CA ALA A 33 -10.75 0.18 -4.71
C ALA A 33 -11.82 0.56 -3.65
N ASP A 34 -12.86 1.29 -4.06
CA ASP A 34 -14.03 1.61 -3.24
C ASP A 34 -14.88 0.35 -2.98
N LYS A 35 -15.02 -0.57 -3.95
CA LYS A 35 -15.73 -1.85 -3.76
C LYS A 35 -14.96 -2.79 -2.83
N LEU A 36 -13.64 -2.77 -2.86
CA LEU A 36 -12.79 -3.46 -1.88
C LEU A 36 -12.84 -2.79 -0.49
N ARG A 37 -13.10 -1.48 -0.42
CA ARG A 37 -13.35 -0.74 0.83
C ARG A 37 -14.69 -1.13 1.48
N ASP A 38 -15.70 -1.46 0.69
CA ASP A 38 -17.07 -1.73 1.19
C ASP A 38 -17.34 -3.21 1.58
N ASN A 39 -16.43 -4.15 1.32
CA ASN A 39 -16.61 -5.58 1.69
C ASN A 39 -16.22 -5.91 3.16
N GLU A 40 -16.25 -4.93 4.06
CA GLU A 40 -15.80 -5.09 5.46
C GLU A 40 -16.73 -5.94 6.34
N SER A 41 -17.97 -6.19 5.93
CA SER A 41 -18.97 -6.84 6.80
C SER A 41 -19.07 -8.38 6.69
N GLU A 42 -18.34 -9.04 5.78
CA GLU A 42 -18.47 -10.51 5.55
C GLU A 42 -17.18 -11.33 5.73
N LEU A 43 -16.10 -10.76 6.26
CA LEU A 43 -14.88 -11.53 6.57
C LEU A 43 -14.96 -12.17 7.97
N ASN A 44 -15.94 -13.05 8.15
CA ASN A 44 -16.13 -13.77 9.41
C ASN A 44 -14.97 -14.76 9.66
N VAL A 45 -14.49 -14.78 10.91
CA VAL A 45 -13.14 -15.14 11.38
C VAL A 45 -12.67 -16.57 11.07
N ILE A 46 -13.54 -17.45 10.59
CA ILE A 46 -13.22 -18.87 10.30
C ILE A 46 -13.13 -19.15 8.78
N GLY A 47 -13.68 -18.27 7.94
CA GLY A 47 -13.64 -18.37 6.46
C GLY A 47 -12.46 -17.64 5.80
N VAL A 48 -11.82 -16.69 6.50
CA VAL A 48 -10.75 -15.82 5.97
C VAL A 48 -9.56 -16.63 5.48
N ARG A 49 -9.09 -17.67 6.20
CA ARG A 49 -7.90 -18.41 5.78
C ARG A 49 -8.03 -19.12 4.43
N ARG A 50 -9.20 -19.69 4.11
CA ARG A 50 -9.41 -20.38 2.82
C ARG A 50 -9.65 -19.39 1.69
N LEU A 51 -10.38 -18.31 1.96
CA LEU A 51 -10.60 -17.23 0.97
C LEU A 51 -9.32 -16.43 0.72
N SER A 52 -8.52 -16.14 1.74
CA SER A 52 -7.19 -15.55 1.57
C SER A 52 -6.27 -16.46 0.77
N GLN A 53 -6.37 -17.79 0.88
CA GLN A 53 -5.55 -18.68 0.05
C GLN A 53 -5.89 -18.59 -1.45
N SER A 54 -7.14 -18.33 -1.82
CA SER A 54 -7.54 -18.14 -3.23
C SER A 54 -7.42 -16.68 -3.70
N LEU A 55 -7.61 -15.70 -2.81
CA LEU A 55 -7.60 -14.28 -3.13
C LEU A 55 -6.19 -13.67 -3.08
N LEU A 56 -5.30 -14.17 -2.21
CA LEU A 56 -3.94 -13.65 -2.08
C LEU A 56 -3.11 -13.80 -3.36
N PRO A 57 -3.18 -14.92 -4.13
CA PRO A 57 -2.56 -15.00 -5.44
C PRO A 57 -3.02 -13.88 -6.38
N VAL A 58 -4.33 -13.58 -6.40
CA VAL A 58 -4.91 -12.51 -7.21
C VAL A 58 -4.41 -11.14 -6.73
N ILE A 59 -4.32 -10.89 -5.42
CA ILE A 59 -3.78 -9.64 -4.87
C ILE A 59 -2.30 -9.48 -5.26
N VAL A 60 -1.51 -10.54 -5.20
CA VAL A 60 -0.08 -10.53 -5.58
C VAL A 60 0.09 -10.28 -7.09
N GLU A 61 -0.80 -10.84 -7.91
CA GLU A 61 -0.83 -10.58 -9.35
C GLU A 61 -1.17 -9.11 -9.64
N LEU A 62 -2.23 -8.57 -9.02
CA LEU A 62 -2.63 -7.16 -9.17
C LEU A 62 -1.58 -6.19 -8.65
N ALA A 63 -0.84 -6.57 -7.60
CA ALA A 63 0.27 -5.79 -7.07
C ALA A 63 1.45 -5.63 -8.04
N SER A 64 1.51 -6.47 -9.07
CA SER A 64 2.55 -6.47 -10.12
C SER A 64 1.98 -6.06 -11.49
N ASP A 65 0.74 -5.55 -11.54
CA ASP A 65 0.06 -5.18 -12.79
C ASP A 65 0.85 -4.11 -13.56
N VAL A 66 0.79 -4.17 -14.89
CA VAL A 66 1.43 -3.20 -15.80
C VAL A 66 0.94 -1.78 -15.54
N LYS A 67 -0.32 -1.60 -15.16
CA LYS A 67 -0.90 -0.30 -14.82
C LYS A 67 -0.55 0.05 -13.38
N TRP A 68 0.32 1.05 -13.23
CA TRP A 68 0.76 1.53 -11.92
C TRP A 68 -0.41 1.96 -11.01
N ARG A 69 -1.53 2.43 -11.57
CA ARG A 69 -2.74 2.78 -10.79
C ARG A 69 -3.32 1.60 -10.04
N VAL A 70 -3.26 0.40 -10.62
CA VAL A 70 -3.69 -0.84 -9.97
C VAL A 70 -2.74 -1.15 -8.82
N ARG A 71 -1.43 -1.11 -9.09
CA ARG A 71 -0.39 -1.31 -8.06
C ARG A 71 -0.59 -0.34 -6.89
N LEU A 72 -0.84 0.94 -7.17
CA LEU A 72 -1.09 1.96 -6.15
C LEU A 72 -2.26 1.59 -5.23
N GLY A 73 -3.41 1.20 -5.79
CA GLY A 73 -4.58 0.80 -5.01
C GLY A 73 -4.29 -0.41 -4.11
N ILE A 74 -3.51 -1.38 -4.60
CA ILE A 74 -3.09 -2.53 -3.79
C ILE A 74 -2.14 -2.11 -2.67
N ILE A 75 -1.16 -1.24 -2.95
CA ILE A 75 -0.20 -0.73 -1.95
C ILE A 75 -0.93 -0.04 -0.80
N GLU A 76 -1.96 0.76 -1.09
CA GLU A 76 -2.74 1.44 -0.05
C GLU A 76 -3.62 0.47 0.77
N TYR A 77 -4.04 -0.64 0.16
CA TYR A 77 -4.84 -1.67 0.81
C TYR A 77 -4.02 -2.60 1.72
N VAL A 78 -2.77 -2.88 1.36
CA VAL A 78 -1.90 -3.85 2.05
C VAL A 78 -1.79 -3.67 3.57
N PRO A 79 -1.67 -2.45 4.16
CA PRO A 79 -1.61 -2.30 5.60
C PRO A 79 -2.90 -2.72 6.30
N ARG A 80 -4.05 -2.58 5.63
CA ARG A 80 -5.34 -3.07 6.16
C ARG A 80 -5.35 -4.59 6.16
N LEU A 81 -4.97 -5.20 5.04
CA LEU A 81 -4.83 -6.66 4.91
C LEU A 81 -3.87 -7.23 5.95
N ALA A 82 -2.74 -6.56 6.20
CA ALA A 82 -1.77 -6.93 7.21
C ALA A 82 -2.35 -7.00 8.63
N GLY A 83 -3.40 -6.22 8.94
CA GLY A 83 -4.11 -6.33 10.22
C GLY A 83 -4.91 -7.62 10.39
N GLN A 84 -5.22 -8.32 9.30
CA GLN A 84 -5.97 -9.59 9.28
C GLN A 84 -5.04 -10.81 9.16
N LEU A 85 -3.76 -10.59 8.85
CA LEU A 85 -2.76 -11.63 8.66
C LEU A 85 -1.77 -11.65 9.83
N SER A 86 -1.17 -12.81 10.11
CA SER A 86 -0.05 -12.85 11.06
C SER A 86 1.23 -12.28 10.41
N PRO A 87 2.15 -11.69 11.19
CA PRO A 87 3.42 -11.17 10.67
C PRO A 87 4.21 -12.21 9.86
N GLU A 88 4.24 -13.46 10.32
CA GLU A 88 4.97 -14.56 9.67
C GLU A 88 4.36 -14.90 8.30
N PHE A 89 3.02 -14.87 8.21
CA PHE A 89 2.34 -15.12 6.95
C PHE A 89 2.55 -13.96 5.96
N PHE A 90 2.52 -12.72 6.46
CA PHE A 90 2.85 -11.54 5.67
C PHE A 90 4.27 -11.62 5.13
N ASP A 91 5.24 -11.94 5.97
CA ASP A 91 6.65 -12.02 5.59
C ASP A 91 6.90 -13.09 4.53
N LYS A 92 6.22 -14.24 4.64
CA LYS A 92 6.35 -15.35 3.68
C LYS A 92 5.74 -15.06 2.30
N ARG A 93 4.84 -14.08 2.18
CA ARG A 93 4.02 -13.88 0.96
C ARG A 93 4.12 -12.50 0.33
N LEU A 94 4.22 -11.45 1.14
CA LEU A 94 4.08 -10.06 0.69
C LEU A 94 5.35 -9.22 0.93
N SER A 95 6.22 -9.60 1.87
CA SER A 95 7.40 -8.79 2.20
C SER A 95 8.34 -8.58 1.01
N SER A 96 8.55 -9.61 0.18
CA SER A 96 9.37 -9.47 -1.05
C SER A 96 8.75 -8.53 -2.07
N LEU A 97 7.42 -8.58 -2.22
CA LEU A 97 6.67 -7.71 -3.11
C LEU A 97 6.65 -6.26 -2.61
N CYS A 98 6.52 -6.05 -1.30
CA CYS A 98 6.58 -4.70 -0.73
C CYS A 98 7.95 -4.04 -0.97
N MET A 99 9.01 -4.84 -0.92
CA MET A 99 10.37 -4.37 -1.19
C MET A 99 10.58 -4.03 -2.67
N SER A 100 9.95 -4.74 -3.61
CA SER A 100 10.08 -4.41 -5.04
C SER A 100 9.43 -3.08 -5.42
N TRP A 101 8.40 -2.65 -4.68
CA TRP A 101 7.78 -1.34 -4.90
C TRP A 101 8.70 -0.16 -4.54
N LEU A 102 9.67 -0.34 -3.64
CA LEU A 102 10.66 0.70 -3.32
C LEU A 102 11.58 1.01 -4.51
N THR A 103 11.72 0.05 -5.43
CA THR A 103 12.53 0.18 -6.65
C THR A 103 11.66 0.27 -7.91
N ASP A 104 10.36 0.55 -7.80
CA ASP A 104 9.46 0.69 -8.96
C ASP A 104 9.89 1.89 -9.83
N HIS A 105 9.77 1.74 -11.15
CA HIS A 105 10.11 2.80 -12.10
C HIS A 105 9.24 4.05 -11.94
N VAL A 106 8.00 3.90 -11.45
CA VAL A 106 7.06 5.01 -11.21
C VAL A 106 7.32 5.64 -9.85
N PHE A 107 7.60 6.95 -9.83
CA PHE A 107 7.85 7.71 -8.59
C PHE A 107 6.70 7.58 -7.57
N ALA A 108 5.45 7.75 -8.01
CA ALA A 108 4.27 7.67 -7.14
C ALA A 108 4.15 6.31 -6.42
N ILE A 109 4.63 5.23 -7.05
CA ILE A 109 4.65 3.90 -6.41
C ILE A 109 5.70 3.85 -5.30
N ARG A 110 6.89 4.40 -5.53
CA ARG A 110 7.95 4.46 -4.51
C ARG A 110 7.53 5.28 -3.29
N GLU A 111 6.87 6.41 -3.53
CA GLU A 111 6.31 7.25 -2.46
C GLU A 111 5.24 6.48 -1.66
N ALA A 112 4.29 5.85 -2.36
CA ALA A 112 3.25 5.04 -1.71
C ALA A 112 3.83 3.85 -0.94
N ALA A 113 4.87 3.20 -1.45
CA ALA A 113 5.56 2.09 -0.78
C ALA A 113 6.21 2.56 0.53
N THR A 114 6.84 3.73 0.54
CA THR A 114 7.45 4.30 1.75
C THR A 114 6.38 4.56 2.83
N ASN A 115 5.25 5.15 2.43
CA ASN A 115 4.10 5.36 3.32
C ASN A 115 3.46 4.05 3.79
N ASN A 116 3.44 3.02 2.93
CA ASN A 116 2.99 1.68 3.26
C ASN A 116 3.85 1.05 4.36
N PHE A 117 5.18 1.09 4.24
CA PHE A 117 6.08 0.57 5.26
C PHE A 117 5.92 1.27 6.60
N LYS A 118 5.72 2.59 6.62
CA LYS A 118 5.41 3.32 7.87
C LYS A 118 4.19 2.71 8.57
N LYS A 119 3.10 2.49 7.84
CA LYS A 119 1.86 1.89 8.38
C LYS A 119 2.05 0.44 8.81
N LEU A 120 2.88 -0.33 8.11
CA LEU A 120 3.20 -1.71 8.48
C LEU A 120 4.03 -1.77 9.77
N VAL A 121 5.01 -0.88 9.94
CA VAL A 121 5.80 -0.77 11.17
C VAL A 121 4.94 -0.34 12.35
N GLU A 122 4.00 0.58 12.14
CA GLU A 122 3.00 0.97 13.16
C GLU A 122 2.13 -0.22 13.60
N LYS A 123 1.83 -1.18 12.69
CA LYS A 123 1.01 -2.36 12.97
C LYS A 123 1.78 -3.53 13.59
N PHE A 124 2.94 -3.87 13.04
CA PHE A 124 3.73 -5.03 13.47
C PHE A 124 4.74 -4.70 14.57
N GLY A 125 4.99 -3.41 14.81
CA GLY A 125 5.87 -2.93 15.87
C GLY A 125 7.34 -2.82 15.46
N ARG A 126 8.14 -2.31 16.41
CA ARG A 126 9.56 -1.99 16.19
C ARG A 126 10.43 -3.23 15.97
N ASP A 127 10.17 -4.31 16.68
CA ASP A 127 10.97 -5.53 16.58
C ASP A 127 10.86 -6.15 15.19
N TRP A 128 9.65 -6.18 14.63
CA TRP A 128 9.44 -6.59 13.25
C TRP A 128 10.19 -5.68 12.27
N ALA A 129 10.13 -4.37 12.46
CA ALA A 129 10.84 -3.42 11.60
C ALA A 129 12.35 -3.66 11.61
N GLN A 130 12.95 -3.87 12.78
CA GLN A 130 14.39 -4.13 12.94
C GLN A 130 14.83 -5.43 12.29
N ASN A 131 14.00 -6.47 12.34
CA ASN A 131 14.35 -7.79 11.83
C ASN A 131 14.05 -7.96 10.34
N ALA A 132 12.93 -7.41 9.86
CA ALA A 132 12.41 -7.68 8.52
C ALA A 132 12.62 -6.53 7.52
N VAL A 133 12.54 -5.27 7.98
CA VAL A 133 12.51 -4.09 7.10
C VAL A 133 13.88 -3.42 7.02
N ILE A 134 14.44 -3.02 8.16
CA ILE A 134 15.69 -2.24 8.24
C ILE A 134 16.85 -2.90 7.46
N PRO A 135 17.14 -4.21 7.62
CA PRO A 135 18.26 -4.83 6.92
C PRO A 135 18.11 -4.78 5.39
N LYS A 136 16.87 -4.93 4.90
CA LYS A 136 16.57 -4.92 3.47
C LYS A 136 16.66 -3.52 2.89
N VAL A 137 16.12 -2.52 3.59
CA VAL A 137 16.21 -1.11 3.18
C VAL A 137 17.65 -0.61 3.18
N LEU A 138 18.44 -0.98 4.20
CA LEU A 138 19.87 -0.64 4.25
C LEU A 138 20.65 -1.27 3.10
N ARG A 139 20.29 -2.49 2.68
CA ARG A 139 20.88 -3.11 1.48
C ARG A 139 20.50 -2.34 0.22
N LEU A 140 19.23 -2.02 0.05
CA LEU A 140 18.75 -1.23 -1.10
C LEU A 140 19.43 0.14 -1.19
N ALA A 141 19.68 0.79 -0.05
CA ALA A 141 20.39 2.09 -0.01
C ALA A 141 21.88 1.98 -0.37
N ARG A 142 22.47 0.78 -0.33
CA ARG A 142 23.88 0.53 -0.70
C ARG A 142 24.04 0.04 -2.14
N ASP A 143 22.99 -0.53 -2.72
CA ASP A 143 23.01 -0.96 -4.12
C ASP A 143 23.03 0.29 -5.03
N GLN A 144 24.14 0.47 -5.76
CA GLN A 144 24.47 1.64 -6.59
C GLN A 144 23.57 1.86 -7.83
N ASN A 145 22.38 1.24 -7.91
CA ASN A 145 21.42 1.51 -8.99
C ASN A 145 20.40 2.61 -8.60
N TYR A 146 20.85 3.54 -7.77
CA TYR A 146 20.28 4.87 -7.57
C TYR A 146 21.39 5.91 -7.56
#